data_AF-A0A2D8ZUW4-F1
#
_entry.id   AF-A0A2D8ZUW4-F1
#
_cell.length_a   1.000
_cell.length_b   1.000
_cell.length_c   1.000
_cell.angle_alpha   90.00
_cell.angle_beta   90.00
_cell.angle_gamma   90.00
#
_symmetry.space_group_name_H-M   'P 1'
#
loop_
_entity.id
_entity.type
_entity.pdbx_description
1 polymer ?
#
loop_
_entity_poly.entity_id
_entity_poly.type
_entity_poly.pdbx_seq_one_letter_code
_entity_poly.pdbx_strand_id
1 'polypeptide(L)'
;MSIKWIRRRAHMRRLPSGQMVEVASSWMPIERSDSGGPEKSCHSACPVCDAPILSQRMPNGGWVHYERHRNFSRIKHPCFYRGDDMAPARDVETGDLFA
;
A
#
# COMPACT_ATOMS: atom_id res chain seq x y z
N MET A 1 -12.88 15.95 -0.01
CA MET A 1 -12.31 15.29 1.19
C MET A 1 -10.81 15.16 0.99
N SER A 2 -9.98 15.80 1.83
CA SER A 2 -8.53 15.66 1.77
C SER A 2 -8.10 14.49 2.66
N ILE A 3 -7.74 13.37 2.03
CA ILE A 3 -7.16 12.23 2.73
C ILE A 3 -5.72 12.55 3.09
N LYS A 4 -5.35 12.35 4.37
CA LYS A 4 -3.95 12.47 4.80
C LYS A 4 -3.29 11.10 4.71
N TRP A 5 -2.16 11.03 4.03
CA TRP A 5 -1.35 9.81 3.97
C TRP A 5 -0.37 9.73 5.14
N ILE A 6 -0.25 8.56 5.75
CA ILE A 6 0.82 8.23 6.70
C ILE A 6 1.55 6.97 6.27
N ARG A 7 2.85 6.89 6.58
CA ARG A 7 3.63 5.67 6.42
C ARG A 7 3.74 4.96 7.77
N ARG A 8 3.03 3.85 7.91
CA ARG A 8 3.12 2.98 9.10
C ARG A 8 4.42 2.17 9.04
N ARG A 9 5.15 2.10 10.15
CA ARG A 9 6.37 1.29 10.27
C ARG A 9 6.05 -0.20 10.33
N ALA A 10 7.03 -1.02 9.98
CA ALA A 10 6.96 -2.46 10.20
C ALA A 10 6.84 -2.76 11.70
N HIS A 11 6.03 -3.75 12.08
CA HIS A 11 5.80 -4.12 13.48
C HIS A 11 5.28 -5.56 13.60
N MET A 12 5.41 -6.14 14.79
CA MET A 12 4.79 -7.43 15.10
C MET A 12 3.33 -7.26 15.46
N ARG A 13 2.46 -8.11 14.91
CA ARG A 13 1.03 -8.16 15.23
C ARG A 13 0.64 -9.55 15.71
N ARG A 14 -0.14 -9.61 16.78
CA ARG A 14 -0.79 -10.85 17.24
C ARG A 14 -2.10 -11.07 16.48
N LEU A 15 -2.25 -12.23 15.86
CA LEU A 15 -3.50 -12.64 15.20
C LEU A 15 -4.51 -13.19 16.23
N PRO A 16 -5.81 -13.28 15.87
CA PRO A 16 -6.82 -13.91 16.73
C PRO A 16 -6.48 -15.36 17.12
N SER A 17 -5.73 -16.07 16.28
CA SER A 17 -5.19 -17.41 16.58
C SER A 17 -4.11 -17.44 17.67
N GLY A 18 -3.64 -16.27 18.13
CA GLY A 18 -2.53 -16.13 19.07
C GLY A 18 -1.15 -16.06 18.41
N GLN A 19 -1.04 -16.38 17.12
CA GLN A 19 0.21 -16.33 16.35
C GLN A 19 0.75 -14.90 16.22
N MET A 20 2.06 -14.73 16.34
CA MET A 20 2.75 -13.48 16.07
C MET A 20 3.20 -13.45 14.60
N VAL A 21 2.84 -12.39 13.87
CA VAL A 21 3.24 -12.18 12.48
C VAL A 21 3.93 -10.83 12.32
N GLU A 22 4.96 -10.79 11.49
CA GLU A 22 5.58 -9.55 11.08
C GLU A 22 4.68 -8.85 10.05
N VAL A 23 4.37 -7.58 10.30
CA VAL A 23 3.61 -6.74 9.40
C VAL A 23 4.56 -5.73 8.78
N ALA A 24 4.69 -5.76 7.46
CA ALA A 24 5.54 -4.83 6.72
C ALA A 24 5.10 -3.36 6.88
N SER A 25 6.04 -2.46 6.63
CA SER A 25 5.75 -1.03 6.53
C SER A 25 4.76 -0.80 5.39
N SER A 26 3.82 0.14 5.55
CA SER A 26 2.80 0.35 4.54
C SER A 26 2.21 1.75 4.62
N TRP A 27 1.79 2.29 3.48
CA TRP A 27 1.06 3.54 3.43
C TRP A 27 -0.39 3.33 3.87
N MET A 28 -0.94 4.30 4.60
CA MET A 28 -2.32 4.26 5.05
C MET A 28 -3.01 5.61 4.81
N PRO A 29 -4.21 5.60 4.22
CA PRO A 29 -5.08 6.77 4.21
C PRO A 29 -5.67 6.95 5.62
N ILE A 30 -5.56 8.17 6.16
CA ILE A 30 -6.34 8.62 7.31
C ILE A 30 -7.53 9.39 6.76
N GLU A 31 -8.70 8.79 6.86
CA GLU A 31 -9.97 9.47 6.66
C GLU A 31 -10.23 10.38 7.86
N ARG A 32 -10.50 11.67 7.62
CA ARG A 32 -11.17 12.50 8.63
C ARG A 32 -12.61 12.02 8.67
N SER A 33 -12.94 11.25 9.68
CA SER A 33 -14.25 10.64 9.90
C SER A 33 -15.28 11.71 10.28
N ASP A 34 -15.88 12.35 9.27
CA ASP A 34 -17.12 13.14 9.43
C ASP A 34 -18.37 12.35 9.03
N SER A 35 -18.22 11.14 8.50
CA SER A 35 -19.33 10.29 8.04
C SER A 35 -19.26 8.91 8.67
N GLY A 36 -20.37 8.51 9.31
CA GLY A 36 -20.49 7.29 10.10
C GLY A 36 -20.18 6.01 9.32
N GLY A 37 -19.42 5.14 9.98
CA GLY A 37 -19.09 3.80 9.51
C GLY A 37 -17.73 3.72 8.79
N PRO A 38 -17.02 2.57 8.87
CA PRO A 38 -15.79 2.38 8.10
C PRO A 38 -16.14 2.28 6.61
N GLU A 39 -15.83 3.31 5.82
CA GLU A 39 -15.93 3.20 4.36
C GLU A 39 -15.04 2.04 3.88
N LYS A 40 -15.60 1.17 3.04
CA LYS A 40 -14.88 -0.01 2.52
C LYS A 40 -13.80 0.39 1.51
N SER A 41 -13.92 1.58 0.92
CA SER A 41 -12.98 2.11 -0.05
C SER A 41 -13.05 3.63 -0.12
N CYS A 42 -11.92 4.28 -0.39
CA CYS A 42 -11.84 5.73 -0.54
C CYS A 42 -10.95 6.13 -1.73
N HIS A 43 -11.18 7.36 -2.24
CA HIS A 43 -10.42 7.92 -3.36
C HIS A 43 -9.44 8.99 -2.87
N SER A 44 -8.22 8.96 -3.39
CA SER A 44 -7.15 9.91 -3.03
C SER A 44 -6.19 10.14 -4.19
N ALA A 45 -5.33 11.14 -4.08
CA ALA A 45 -4.14 11.27 -4.94
C ALA A 45 -2.97 10.53 -4.27
N CYS A 46 -2.09 9.93 -5.09
CA CYS A 46 -0.87 9.30 -4.61
C CYS A 46 0.05 10.35 -3.96
N PRO A 47 0.59 10.13 -2.75
CA PRO A 47 1.43 11.12 -2.08
C PRO A 47 2.83 11.29 -2.71
N VAL A 48 3.15 10.48 -3.74
CA VAL A 48 4.47 10.48 -4.41
C VAL A 48 4.40 11.05 -5.82
N CYS A 49 3.35 10.71 -6.59
CA CYS A 49 3.24 11.09 -8.01
C CYS A 49 1.89 11.70 -8.39
N ASP A 50 1.02 12.00 -7.42
CA ASP A 50 -0.31 12.59 -7.60
C ASP A 50 -1.32 11.79 -8.46
N ALA A 51 -0.95 10.60 -8.93
CA ALA A 51 -1.85 9.71 -9.66
C ALA A 51 -3.12 9.41 -8.84
N PRO A 52 -4.29 9.29 -9.47
CA PRO A 52 -5.54 8.98 -8.77
C PRO A 52 -5.49 7.54 -8.23
N ILE A 53 -5.81 7.36 -6.94
CA ILE A 53 -5.75 6.09 -6.21
C ILE A 53 -7.14 5.69 -5.70
N LEU A 54 -7.45 4.41 -5.86
CA LEU A 54 -8.52 3.72 -5.15
C LEU A 54 -7.91 2.91 -4.01
N SER A 55 -8.21 3.29 -2.77
CA SER A 55 -7.80 2.56 -1.57
C SER A 55 -8.95 1.67 -1.10
N GLN A 56 -8.69 0.39 -0.86
CA GLN A 56 -9.69 -0.58 -0.39
C GLN A 56 -9.27 -1.19 0.95
N ARG A 57 -10.20 -1.22 1.91
CA ARG A 57 -10.00 -1.82 3.23
C ARG A 57 -10.12 -3.34 3.12
N MET A 58 -9.13 -4.06 3.66
CA MET A 58 -9.12 -5.53 3.61
C MET A 58 -9.84 -6.16 4.80
N PRO A 59 -10.46 -7.35 4.65
CA PRO A 59 -11.19 -8.02 5.73
C PRO A 59 -10.36 -8.28 7.00
N ASN A 60 -9.07 -8.61 6.83
CA ASN A 60 -8.15 -8.90 7.94
C ASN A 60 -7.37 -7.67 8.44
N GLY A 61 -7.87 -6.48 8.10
CA GLY A 61 -7.22 -5.19 8.32
C GLY A 61 -6.16 -4.87 7.28
N GLY A 62 -5.74 -3.60 7.26
CA GLY A 62 -4.84 -3.08 6.23
C GLY A 62 -5.59 -2.53 5.01
N TRP A 63 -4.81 -2.02 4.06
CA TRP A 63 -5.31 -1.38 2.85
C TRP A 63 -4.58 -1.92 1.62
N VAL A 64 -5.29 -1.94 0.49
CA VAL A 64 -4.70 -2.15 -0.83
C VAL A 64 -4.94 -0.90 -1.67
N HIS A 65 -3.93 -0.47 -2.43
CA HIS A 65 -3.95 0.76 -3.20
C HIS A 65 -3.81 0.46 -4.69
N TYR A 66 -4.85 0.79 -5.45
CA TYR A 66 -4.91 0.59 -6.89
C TYR A 66 -4.84 1.92 -7.63
N GLU A 67 -4.26 1.89 -8.83
CA GLU A 67 -4.27 3.05 -9.70
C GLU A 67 -5.62 3.20 -10.41
N ARG A 68 -6.23 4.38 -10.29
CA ARG A 68 -7.55 4.67 -10.85
C ARG A 68 -7.40 5.34 -12.21
N HIS A 69 -7.03 4.58 -13.23
CA HIS A 69 -7.08 5.06 -14.61
C HIS A 69 -7.88 4.09 -15.47
N ARG A 70 -8.85 4.60 -16.24
CA ARG A 70 -9.85 4.00 -17.18
C ARG A 70 -10.23 2.49 -17.14
N ASN A 71 -9.41 1.55 -16.67
CA ASN A 71 -9.69 0.12 -16.41
C ASN A 71 -8.81 -0.52 -15.31
N PHE A 72 -7.95 0.23 -14.60
CA PHE A 72 -6.90 -0.29 -13.72
C PHE A 72 -7.31 -0.44 -12.24
N SER A 73 -8.59 -0.66 -11.94
CA SER A 73 -9.08 -0.88 -10.57
C SER A 73 -8.52 -2.12 -9.87
N ARG A 74 -7.67 -2.90 -10.54
CA ARG A 74 -7.04 -4.13 -10.07
C ARG A 74 -5.51 -4.09 -10.06
N ILE A 75 -4.89 -3.05 -10.65
CA ILE A 75 -3.43 -2.94 -10.67
C ILE A 75 -2.96 -2.16 -9.45
N LYS A 76 -2.14 -2.81 -8.64
CA LYS A 76 -1.45 -2.21 -7.50
C LYS A 76 -0.61 -1.03 -7.96
N HIS A 77 -0.78 0.13 -7.32
CA HIS A 77 -0.07 1.32 -7.73
C HIS A 77 1.42 1.27 -7.30
N PRO A 78 2.41 1.36 -8.23
CA PRO A 78 3.81 1.05 -7.96
C PRO A 78 4.47 1.87 -6.84
N CYS A 79 4.06 3.12 -6.62
CA CYS A 79 4.67 3.96 -5.57
C CYS A 79 4.49 3.41 -4.15
N PHE A 80 3.52 2.52 -3.94
CA PHE A 80 3.29 1.89 -2.63
C PHE A 80 4.04 0.58 -2.42
N TYR A 81 4.64 0.01 -3.47
CA TYR A 81 5.31 -1.30 -3.44
C TYR A 81 6.76 -1.24 -3.95
N ARG A 82 7.21 -0.06 -4.42
CA ARG A 82 8.59 0.16 -4.87
C ARG A 82 9.57 -0.16 -3.73
N GLY A 83 10.43 -1.15 -3.96
CA GLY A 83 11.48 -1.56 -3.04
C GLY A 83 11.10 -2.66 -2.05
N ASP A 84 9.82 -3.04 -1.94
CA ASP A 84 9.41 -4.13 -1.04
C ASP A 84 9.89 -5.50 -1.55
N ASP A 85 9.95 -5.68 -2.87
CA ASP A 85 10.38 -6.93 -3.53
C ASP A 85 11.82 -6.84 -4.09
N MET A 86 12.56 -5.77 -3.79
CA MET A 86 13.93 -5.58 -4.28
C MET A 86 14.92 -5.89 -3.16
N ALA A 87 15.64 -7.00 -3.29
CA ALA A 87 16.83 -7.21 -2.48
C ALA A 87 17.85 -6.09 -2.82
N PRO A 88 18.59 -5.54 -1.84
CA PRO A 88 19.69 -4.61 -2.12
C PRO A 88 20.87 -5.29 -2.84
N ALA A 89 20.80 -6.61 -3.05
CA ALA A 89 21.80 -7.38 -3.75
C ALA A 89 21.56 -7.33 -5.27
N ARG A 90 22.66 -7.25 -6.02
CA ARG A 90 22.64 -7.47 -7.47
C ARG A 90 22.19 -8.91 -7.75
N ASP A 91 21.24 -9.06 -8.67
CA ASP A 91 20.83 -10.37 -9.16
C ASP A 91 22.01 -11.05 -9.89
N VAL A 92 22.24 -12.32 -9.57
CA VAL A 92 23.35 -13.10 -10.12
C VAL A 92 23.11 -13.57 -11.55
N GLU A 93 21.85 -13.66 -11.98
CA GLU A 93 21.50 -14.05 -13.35
C GLU A 93 21.54 -12.88 -14.33
N THR A 94 21.39 -11.65 -13.83
CA THR A 94 21.51 -10.43 -14.63
C THR A 94 22.99 -10.12 -14.91
N GLY A 95 23.46 -10.64 -16.06
CA GLY A 95 24.77 -10.32 -16.63
C GLY A 95 24.96 -8.81 -16.84
N ASP A 96 26.22 -8.36 -16.87
CA ASP A 96 26.52 -6.96 -17.09
C ASP A 96 26.23 -6.58 -18.55
N LEU A 97 25.33 -5.62 -18.76
CA LEU A 97 24.91 -5.18 -20.10
C LEU A 97 25.97 -4.29 -20.78
N PHE A 98 27.02 -3.88 -20.06
CA PHE A 98 28.04 -2.95 -20.55
C PHE A 98 29.47 -3.39 -20.24
N ALA A 99 29.71 -4.69 -20.04
CA ALA A 99 31.07 -5.23 -19.97
C ALA A 99 31.80 -5.16 -21.32
#